data_AF-W0HHD0-F1
#
_entry.id   AF-W0HHD0-F1
#
_cell.length_a   1.000
_cell.length_b   1.000
_cell.length_c   1.000
_cell.angle_alpha   90.00
_cell.angle_beta   90.00
_cell.angle_gamma   90.00
#
_symmetry.space_group_name_H-M   'P 1'
#
loop_
_entity.id
_entity.type
_entity.pdbx_description
1 polymer ?
#
loop_
_entity_poly.entity_id
_entity_poly.type
_entity_poly.pdbx_seq_one_letter_code
_entity_poly.pdbx_strand_id
1 'polypeptide(L)'
;MGQVAFDTLKFVKKLELAGVPAKQAEAFSEAVRESHEAVDVATKRDLEDVRKDLSAEIANVRKDLSADIANVRKEMDARFDKVDARFDKINDKFEKLGMQMTIRLGLMVAAAVSIIAAILKM
;
A
#
# COMPACT_ATOMS: atom_id res chain seq x y z
N MET A 1 -23.14 -7.95 -25.57
CA MET A 1 -23.13 -9.07 -26.54
C MET A 1 -24.03 -10.09 -25.90
N GLY A 2 -25.22 -10.24 -26.47
CA GLY A 2 -26.17 -11.21 -25.98
C GLY A 2 -25.55 -12.60 -26.03
N GLN A 3 -26.02 -13.47 -25.15
CA GLN A 3 -26.08 -14.88 -25.51
C GLN A 3 -26.57 -14.93 -26.96
N VAL A 4 -25.77 -15.52 -27.85
CA VAL A 4 -26.29 -15.86 -29.17
C VAL A 4 -27.36 -16.89 -28.86
N ALA A 5 -28.61 -16.45 -28.77
CA ALA A 5 -29.72 -17.33 -28.47
C ALA A 5 -29.66 -18.47 -29.49
N PHE A 6 -29.67 -19.70 -28.98
CA PHE A 6 -29.71 -20.86 -29.85
C PHE A 6 -31.05 -20.86 -30.58
N ASP A 7 -31.02 -20.47 -31.85
CA ASP A 7 -32.20 -20.45 -32.71
C ASP A 7 -32.54 -21.88 -33.13
N THR A 8 -33.37 -22.52 -32.31
CA THR A 8 -33.84 -23.89 -32.49
C THR A 8 -34.49 -24.09 -33.86
N LEU A 9 -35.32 -23.14 -34.31
CA LEU A 9 -36.01 -23.24 -35.61
C LEU A 9 -35.03 -23.21 -36.78
N LYS A 10 -34.07 -22.28 -36.75
CA LYS A 10 -33.04 -22.20 -37.80
C LYS A 10 -32.14 -23.44 -37.80
N PHE A 11 -31.86 -24.02 -36.63
CA PHE A 11 -31.08 -25.24 -36.49
C PHE A 11 -31.81 -26.46 -37.09
N VAL A 12 -33.09 -26.66 -36.73
CA VAL A 12 -33.93 -27.75 -37.28
C VAL A 12 -34.02 -27.65 -38.81
N LYS A 13 -34.35 -26.47 -39.36
CA LYS A 13 -34.44 -26.27 -40.82
C LYS A 13 -33.15 -26.61 -41.54
N LYS A 14 -32.00 -26.33 -40.93
CA LYS A 14 -30.68 -26.61 -41.52
C LYS A 14 -30.40 -28.11 -41.59
N LEU A 15 -30.83 -28.86 -40.58
CA LEU A 15 -30.74 -30.33 -40.55
C LEU A 15 -31.68 -30.98 -41.55
N GLU A 16 -32.92 -30.49 -41.66
CA GLU A 16 -33.89 -30.98 -42.67
C GLU A 16 -33.37 -30.76 -44.10
N LEU A 17 -32.83 -29.58 -44.40
CA LEU A 17 -32.20 -29.29 -45.70
C LEU A 17 -30.98 -30.19 -46.00
N ALA A 18 -30.32 -30.71 -44.95
CA ALA A 18 -29.23 -31.67 -45.08
C ALA A 18 -29.71 -33.13 -45.18
N GLY A 19 -31.03 -33.35 -45.23
CA GLY A 19 -31.64 -34.68 -45.37
C GLY A 19 -31.93 -35.40 -44.05
N VAL A 20 -31.82 -34.72 -42.90
CA VAL A 20 -32.22 -35.29 -41.61
C VAL A 20 -33.76 -35.24 -41.50
N PRO A 21 -34.45 -36.37 -41.24
CA PRO A 21 -35.87 -36.39 -40.97
C PRO A 21 -36.29 -35.43 -39.85
N ALA A 22 -37.44 -34.75 -40.02
CA ALA A 22 -37.94 -33.71 -39.10
C ALA A 22 -37.89 -34.13 -37.62
N LYS A 23 -38.39 -35.32 -37.27
CA LYS A 23 -38.39 -35.85 -35.89
C LYS A 23 -36.98 -35.99 -35.30
N GLN A 24 -35.99 -36.34 -36.12
CA GLN A 24 -34.60 -36.48 -35.68
C GLN A 24 -33.93 -35.11 -35.55
N ALA A 25 -34.25 -34.17 -36.45
CA ALA A 25 -33.78 -32.80 -36.38
C ALA A 25 -34.29 -32.08 -35.12
N GLU A 26 -35.57 -32.27 -34.77
CA GLU A 26 -36.15 -31.80 -33.50
C GLU A 26 -35.42 -32.37 -32.29
N ALA A 27 -35.21 -33.70 -32.25
CA ALA A 27 -34.50 -34.35 -31.16
C ALA A 27 -33.04 -33.84 -30.99
N PHE A 28 -32.33 -33.60 -32.09
CA PHE A 28 -30.99 -32.99 -32.03
C PHE A 28 -31.02 -31.54 -31.53
N SER A 29 -32.00 -30.75 -31.97
CA SER A 29 -32.18 -29.38 -31.48
C SER A 29 -32.45 -29.33 -29.98
N GLU A 30 -33.25 -30.27 -29.48
CA GLU A 30 -33.61 -30.35 -28.06
C GLU A 30 -32.40 -30.74 -27.21
N ALA A 31 -31.67 -31.79 -27.60
CA ALA A 31 -30.45 -32.22 -26.90
C ALA A 31 -29.37 -31.11 -26.84
N VAL A 32 -29.17 -30.38 -27.96
CA VAL A 32 -28.23 -29.24 -28.00
C VAL A 32 -28.71 -28.09 -27.13
N ARG A 33 -30.00 -27.76 -27.14
CA ARG A 33 -30.56 -26.71 -26.28
C ARG A 33 -30.38 -27.06 -24.80
N GLU A 34 -30.74 -28.27 -24.39
CA GLU A 34 -30.58 -28.73 -23.00
C GLU A 34 -29.12 -28.64 -22.54
N SER A 35 -28.16 -29.02 -23.40
CA SER A 35 -26.74 -28.91 -23.09
C SER A 35 -26.26 -27.46 -22.89
N HIS A 36 -26.92 -26.48 -23.52
CA HIS A 36 -26.59 -25.06 -23.40
C HIS A 36 -27.32 -24.37 -22.24
N GLU A 37 -28.56 -24.78 -21.91
CA GLU A 37 -29.31 -24.30 -20.75
C GLU A 37 -28.72 -24.80 -19.42
N ALA A 38 -28.03 -25.95 -19.44
CA ALA A 38 -27.32 -26.49 -18.27
C ALA A 38 -26.02 -25.75 -17.92
N VAL A 39 -25.55 -24.82 -18.75
CA VAL A 39 -24.31 -24.06 -18.49
C VAL A 39 -24.67 -22.71 -17.88
N ASP A 40 -24.48 -22.59 -16.57
CA ASP A 40 -24.53 -21.32 -15.87
C ASP A 40 -23.33 -20.46 -16.32
N VAL A 41 -23.59 -19.41 -17.10
CA VAL A 41 -22.56 -18.53 -17.65
C VAL A 41 -22.69 -17.13 -17.07
N ALA A 42 -21.56 -16.57 -16.65
CA ALA A 42 -21.50 -15.17 -16.26
C ALA A 42 -21.91 -14.28 -17.46
N THR A 43 -22.88 -13.41 -17.22
CA THR A 43 -23.36 -12.44 -18.21
C THR A 43 -22.41 -11.26 -18.31
N LYS A 44 -22.59 -10.47 -19.37
CA LYS A 44 -21.91 -9.18 -19.50
C LYS A 44 -22.17 -8.22 -18.35
N ARG A 45 -23.38 -8.30 -17.78
CA ARG A 45 -23.77 -7.45 -16.67
C ARG A 45 -22.99 -7.84 -15.42
N ASP A 46 -22.88 -9.14 -15.14
CA ASP A 46 -22.09 -9.64 -14.01
C ASP A 46 -20.62 -9.19 -14.12
N LEU A 47 -20.04 -9.26 -15.32
CA LEU A 47 -18.69 -8.74 -15.56
C LEU A 47 -18.58 -7.22 -15.38
N GLU A 48 -19.60 -6.46 -15.76
CA GLU A 48 -19.61 -5.00 -15.58
C GLU A 48 -19.76 -4.62 -14.10
N ASP A 49 -20.57 -5.36 -13.36
CA ASP A 49 -20.77 -5.17 -11.93
C ASP A 49 -19.47 -5.50 -11.17
N VAL A 50 -18.85 -6.67 -11.43
CA VAL A 50 -17.52 -7.02 -10.87
C VAL A 50 -16.46 -5.98 -11.25
N ARG A 51 -16.48 -5.45 -12.48
CA ARG A 51 -15.54 -4.40 -12.90
C ARG A 51 -15.74 -3.11 -12.10
N LYS A 52 -17.00 -2.72 -11.84
CA LYS A 52 -17.32 -1.53 -11.04
C LYS A 52 -16.88 -1.71 -9.59
N ASP A 53 -17.18 -2.86 -9.00
CA ASP A 53 -16.80 -3.19 -7.63
C ASP A 53 -15.27 -3.17 -7.48
N LEU A 54 -14.55 -3.85 -8.36
CA LEU A 54 -13.09 -3.86 -8.33
C LEU A 54 -12.50 -2.45 -8.54
N SER A 55 -13.11 -1.63 -9.40
CA SER A 55 -12.67 -0.25 -9.61
C SER A 55 -12.85 0.59 -8.33
N ALA A 56 -13.95 0.38 -7.60
CA ALA A 56 -14.22 1.06 -6.33
C ALA A 56 -13.25 0.59 -5.24
N GLU A 57 -13.00 -0.72 -5.12
CA GLU A 57 -12.02 -1.27 -4.17
C GLU A 57 -10.61 -0.75 -4.44
N ILE A 58 -10.17 -0.72 -5.70
CA ILE A 58 -8.87 -0.15 -6.08
C ILE A 58 -8.78 1.33 -5.69
N ALA A 59 -9.85 2.10 -5.88
CA ALA A 59 -9.89 3.51 -5.48
C ALA A 59 -9.78 3.67 -3.94
N ASN A 60 -10.45 2.81 -3.18
CA ASN A 60 -10.37 2.80 -1.72
C ASN A 60 -8.96 2.45 -1.24
N VAL A 61 -8.37 1.36 -1.74
CA VAL A 61 -6.99 0.96 -1.40
C VAL A 61 -5.98 2.08 -1.72
N ARG A 62 -6.14 2.76 -2.86
CA ARG A 62 -5.27 3.91 -3.20
C ARG A 62 -5.42 5.06 -2.22
N LYS A 63 -6.64 5.36 -1.79
CA LYS A 63 -6.91 6.42 -0.81
C LYS A 63 -6.30 6.08 0.55
N ASP A 64 -6.50 4.85 1.02
CA ASP A 64 -5.97 4.39 2.31
C ASP A 64 -4.44 4.42 2.30
N LEU A 65 -3.81 3.89 1.25
CA LEU A 65 -2.35 3.91 1.12
C LEU A 65 -1.79 5.35 1.05
N SER A 66 -2.51 6.27 0.40
CA SER A 66 -2.12 7.68 0.38
C SER A 66 -2.20 8.33 1.77
N ALA A 67 -3.22 7.98 2.56
CA ALA A 67 -3.36 8.44 3.93
C ALA A 67 -2.25 7.87 4.83
N ASP A 68 -1.94 6.58 4.69
CA ASP A 68 -0.88 5.92 5.46
C ASP A 68 0.49 6.51 5.14
N ILE A 69 0.80 6.76 3.87
CA ILE A 69 2.04 7.45 3.46
C ILE A 69 2.11 8.85 4.09
N ALA A 70 1.01 9.60 4.10
CA ALA A 70 0.97 10.92 4.72
C ALA A 70 1.19 10.85 6.25
N ASN A 71 0.64 9.84 6.92
CA ASN A 71 0.84 9.61 8.35
C ASN A 71 2.29 9.23 8.66
N VAL A 72 2.89 8.34 7.89
CA VAL A 72 4.31 7.95 8.04
C VAL A 72 5.23 9.16 7.85
N ARG A 73 4.96 10.02 6.86
CA ARG A 73 5.74 11.25 6.66
C ARG A 73 5.65 12.17 7.89
N LYS A 74 4.44 12.41 8.41
CA LYS A 74 4.25 13.22 9.62
C LYS A 74 4.96 12.63 10.84
N GLU A 75 4.89 11.31 11.02
CA GLU A 75 5.61 10.65 12.13
C GLU A 75 7.12 10.81 11.97
N MET A 76 7.62 10.69 10.74
CA MET A 76 9.04 10.86 10.43
C MET A 76 9.50 12.31 10.72
N ASP A 77 8.74 13.31 10.29
CA ASP A 77 9.04 14.73 10.59
C ASP A 77 9.08 14.96 12.10
N ALA A 78 8.08 14.48 12.85
CA ALA A 78 8.05 14.60 14.30
C ALA A 78 9.22 13.87 15.00
N ARG A 79 9.69 12.74 14.43
CA ARG A 79 10.88 12.05 14.92
C ARG A 79 12.15 12.84 14.64
N PHE A 80 12.25 13.52 13.49
CA PHE A 80 13.38 14.40 13.17
C PHE A 80 13.42 15.61 14.11
N ASP A 81 12.29 16.29 14.35
CA ASP A 81 12.22 17.39 15.33
C ASP A 81 12.71 16.95 16.72
N LYS A 82 12.36 15.72 17.11
CA LYS A 82 12.81 15.14 18.39
C LYS A 82 14.30 14.81 18.40
N VAL A 83 14.89 14.47 17.26
CA VAL A 83 16.32 14.25 17.10
C VAL A 83 17.06 15.58 17.18
N ASP A 84 16.58 16.63 16.50
CA ASP A 84 17.17 17.97 16.57
C ASP A 84 17.16 18.51 18.01
N ALA A 85 16.03 18.40 18.71
CA ALA A 85 15.94 18.77 20.13
C ALA A 85 16.88 17.95 21.05
N ARG A 86 17.26 16.73 20.66
CA ARG A 86 18.27 15.95 21.39
C ARG A 86 19.68 16.44 21.09
N PHE A 87 19.97 16.85 19.85
CA PHE A 87 21.24 17.45 19.49
C PHE A 87 21.46 18.79 20.22
N ASP A 88 20.45 19.65 20.30
CA ASP A 88 20.54 20.89 21.07
C ASP A 88 20.91 20.62 22.54
N LYS A 89 20.23 19.66 23.17
CA LYS A 89 20.56 19.23 24.55
C LYS A 89 21.96 18.65 24.70
N ILE A 90 22.50 18.04 23.65
CA ILE A 90 23.87 17.53 23.64
C ILE A 90 24.85 18.70 23.56
N ASN A 91 24.60 19.69 22.69
CA ASN A 91 25.41 20.90 22.59
C ASN A 91 25.45 21.66 23.92
N ASP A 92 24.30 21.87 24.57
CA ASP A 92 24.24 22.50 25.91
C ASP A 92 25.11 21.77 26.95
N LYS A 93 25.09 20.43 26.92
CA LYS A 93 25.91 19.61 27.83
C LYS A 93 27.40 19.75 27.53
N PHE A 94 27.77 19.81 26.24
CA PHE A 94 29.17 20.03 25.84
C PHE A 94 29.67 21.41 26.26
N GLU A 95 28.88 22.47 26.07
CA GLU A 95 29.24 23.82 26.53
C GLU A 95 29.42 23.86 28.05
N LYS A 96 28.49 23.27 28.80
CA LYS A 96 28.57 23.16 30.26
C LYS A 96 29.80 22.39 30.71
N LEU A 97 30.12 21.28 30.03
CA LEU A 97 31.31 20.48 30.31
C LEU A 97 32.59 21.29 30.03
N GLY A 98 32.64 22.01 28.91
CA GLY A 98 33.74 22.90 28.54
C GLY A 98 33.97 23.97 29.60
N MET A 99 32.92 24.66 30.05
CA MET A 99 33.02 25.67 31.11
C MET A 99 33.53 25.06 32.43
N GLN A 100 33.02 23.89 32.84
CA GLN A 100 33.49 23.22 34.04
C GLN A 100 34.96 22.82 33.95
N MET A 101 35.42 22.36 32.79
CA MET A 101 36.84 22.06 32.57
C MET A 101 37.70 23.31 32.66
N THR A 102 37.31 24.42 32.02
CA THR A 102 38.05 25.69 32.09
C THR A 102 38.17 26.20 33.53
N ILE A 103 37.09 26.15 34.31
CA ILE A 103 37.10 26.54 35.73
C ILE A 103 38.06 25.65 36.52
N ARG A 104 37.97 24.32 36.39
CA ARG A 104 38.82 23.37 37.13
C ARG A 104 40.30 23.52 36.77
N LEU A 105 40.62 23.68 35.49
CA LEU A 105 41.99 23.93 35.02
C LEU A 105 42.51 25.27 35.54
N GLY A 106 41.69 26.33 35.51
CA GLY A 106 42.06 27.63 36.07
C GLY A 106 42.39 27.56 37.57
N LEU A 107 41.56 26.86 38.36
CA LEU A 107 41.82 26.64 39.78
C LEU A 107 43.10 25.82 40.03
N MET A 108 43.35 24.77 39.24
CA MET A 108 44.58 23.98 39.34
C MET A 108 45.83 24.81 39.04
N VAL A 109 45.81 25.64 37.99
CA VAL A 109 46.93 26.52 37.65
C VAL A 109 47.15 27.56 38.74
N ALA A 110 46.10 28.20 39.26
CA ALA A 110 46.21 29.16 40.35
C ALA A 110 46.80 28.54 41.62
N ALA A 111 46.38 27.32 41.98
CA ALA A 111 46.93 26.56 43.10
C ALA A 111 48.42 26.22 42.88
N ALA A 112 48.79 25.75 41.68
CA ALA A 112 50.18 25.45 41.36
C ALA A 112 51.08 26.70 41.44
N VAL A 113 50.63 27.84 40.92
CA VAL A 113 51.37 29.11 40.97
C VAL A 113 51.54 29.62 42.40
N SER A 114 50.49 29.53 43.24
CA SER A 114 50.56 29.97 44.63
C SER A 114 51.49 29.10 45.48
N ILE A 115 51.56 27.79 45.23
CA ILE A 115 52.55 26.90 45.84
C ILE A 115 53.98 27.31 45.44
N ILE A 116 54.24 27.55 44.15
CA ILE A 116 55.56 27.96 43.67
C ILE A 116 56.00 29.30 44.29
N ALA A 117 55.09 30.27 44.37
CA ALA A 117 55.38 31.58 44.96
C ALA A 117 55.72 31.51 46.46
N ALA A 118 55.08 30.60 47.20
CA ALA A 118 55.40 30.37 48.62
C ALA A 118 56.80 29.76 48.81
N ILE A 119 57.21 28.85 47.92
CA ILE A 119 58.55 28.23 47.94
C ILE A 119 59.64 29.27 47.64
N LEU A 120 59.42 30.19 46.68
CA LEU A 120 60.41 31.20 46.30
C LEU A 120 60.58 32.35 47.32
N LYS A 121 59.60 32.57 48.20
CA LYS A 121 59.66 33.61 49.26
C LYS A 121 60.26 33.11 50.59
N MET A 122 60.46 31.80 50.74
CA MET A 122 61.20 31.20 51.86
C MET A 122 62.70 31.18 51.57
#